data_AF-A0A9D6H0F1-F1
#
_entry.id   AF-A0A9D6H0F1-F1
#
_cell.length_a   1.000
_cell.length_b   1.000
_cell.length_c   1.000
_cell.angle_alpha   90.00
_cell.angle_beta   90.00
_cell.angle_gamma   90.00
#
_symmetry.space_group_name_H-M   'P 1'
#
loop_
_entity.id
_entity.type
_entity.pdbx_description
1 polymer ?
#
loop_
_entity_poly.entity_id
_entity_poly.type
_entity_poly.pdbx_seq_one_letter_code
_entity_poly.pdbx_strand_id
1 'polypeptide(L)'
;MTLVLQHPYWMFPSLRRKAPDQPSRFAPMPPLAPRPVVDEAEVRGADPLAWAGRSVLFCGSFRGCIGEMRIWLNSVGALSSSVGETLMPFEWIERHAHAFDVALVDCDHFEDADDVVDFGLHLRRIAPRLPVVMASSTVARNDFGMERRAICDATLRKPFSRSAFFIGVGVAMANRANALATEKVA
;
A
#
# COMPACT_ATOMS: atom_id res chain seq x y z
N MET A 1 51.71 -58.53 -40.30
CA MET A 1 51.90 -58.97 -41.70
C MET A 1 50.53 -58.99 -42.37
N THR A 2 50.33 -58.12 -43.39
CA THR A 2 49.50 -58.31 -44.61
C THR A 2 47.99 -58.61 -44.43
N LEU A 3 47.05 -57.67 -44.70
CA LEU A 3 46.30 -57.44 -45.98
C LEU A 3 45.65 -58.74 -46.53
N VAL A 4 44.37 -58.88 -46.94
CA VAL A 4 43.51 -57.98 -47.74
C VAL A 4 42.11 -58.61 -47.98
N LEU A 5 41.08 -57.74 -48.08
CA LEU A 5 39.79 -57.75 -48.84
C LEU A 5 38.78 -58.92 -48.79
N GLN A 6 37.48 -58.61 -48.59
CA GLN A 6 36.51 -58.36 -49.68
C GLN A 6 35.12 -57.93 -49.17
N HIS A 7 34.52 -56.95 -49.86
CA HIS A 7 33.15 -56.42 -49.72
C HIS A 7 32.06 -57.45 -50.15
N PRO A 8 30.79 -57.26 -49.73
CA PRO A 8 29.85 -56.64 -50.65
C PRO A 8 28.84 -55.66 -50.03
N TYR A 9 28.47 -54.70 -50.87
CA TYR A 9 27.33 -53.78 -50.84
C TYR A 9 26.02 -54.39 -50.34
N TRP A 10 25.25 -53.66 -49.51
CA TRP A 10 23.79 -53.48 -49.67
C TRP A 10 23.33 -52.16 -49.02
N MET A 11 22.28 -51.59 -49.63
CA MET A 11 21.73 -50.24 -49.51
C MET A 11 21.27 -49.84 -48.10
N PHE A 12 21.66 -48.63 -47.66
CA PHE A 12 20.95 -47.92 -46.60
C PHE A 12 19.73 -47.18 -47.17
N PRO A 13 18.53 -47.36 -46.62
CA PRO A 13 17.40 -46.48 -46.91
C PRO A 13 17.72 -45.06 -46.39
N SER A 14 17.44 -44.07 -47.22
CA SER A 14 17.51 -42.65 -46.87
C SER A 14 16.53 -42.33 -45.73
N LEU A 15 17.03 -42.38 -44.49
CA LEU A 15 16.38 -41.76 -43.34
C LEU A 15 16.34 -40.24 -43.60
N ARG A 16 15.22 -39.78 -44.19
CA ARG A 16 14.84 -38.36 -44.14
C ARG A 16 14.78 -37.98 -42.66
N ARG A 17 15.79 -37.25 -42.19
CA ARG A 17 15.73 -36.56 -40.90
C ARG A 17 14.54 -35.63 -40.95
N LYS A 18 13.49 -35.95 -40.20
CA LYS A 18 12.40 -35.03 -39.90
C LYS A 18 13.05 -33.85 -39.17
N ALA A 19 12.95 -32.65 -39.74
CA ALA A 19 13.42 -31.44 -39.07
C ALA A 19 12.74 -31.34 -37.69
N PRO A 20 13.45 -30.95 -36.63
CA PRO A 20 12.82 -30.71 -35.34
C PRO A 20 11.81 -29.58 -35.48
N ASP A 21 10.58 -29.81 -35.00
CA ASP A 21 9.54 -28.80 -34.87
C ASP A 21 10.13 -27.58 -34.16
N GLN A 22 10.12 -26.43 -34.85
CA GLN A 22 10.36 -25.15 -34.20
C GLN A 22 9.22 -24.91 -33.22
N PRO A 23 9.47 -24.71 -31.90
CA PRO A 23 8.41 -24.26 -31.03
C PRO A 23 8.01 -22.85 -31.47
N SER A 24 6.72 -22.69 -31.77
CA SER A 24 6.03 -21.42 -31.98
C SER A 24 6.43 -20.43 -30.87
N ARG A 25 7.41 -19.57 -31.17
CA ARG A 25 7.69 -18.37 -30.39
C ARG A 25 6.64 -17.35 -30.83
N PHE A 26 6.05 -16.66 -29.86
CA PHE A 26 4.95 -15.70 -30.01
C PHE A 26 3.54 -16.33 -29.97
N ALA A 27 3.20 -16.91 -28.81
CA ALA A 27 1.83 -16.77 -28.35
C ALA A 27 1.50 -15.26 -28.29
N PRO A 28 0.32 -14.82 -28.77
CA PRO A 28 -0.08 -13.42 -28.66
C PRO A 28 -0.04 -13.04 -27.18
N MET A 29 0.69 -11.96 -26.88
CA MET A 29 0.75 -11.40 -25.53
C MET A 29 -0.68 -11.16 -25.08
N PRO A 30 -1.10 -11.65 -23.89
CA PRO A 30 -2.40 -11.29 -23.37
C PRO A 30 -2.51 -9.76 -23.38
N PRO A 31 -3.69 -9.19 -23.73
CA PRO A 31 -3.85 -7.74 -23.73
C PRO A 31 -3.35 -7.21 -22.40
N LEU A 32 -2.42 -6.25 -22.45
CA LEU A 32 -1.96 -5.55 -21.25
C LEU A 32 -3.22 -5.14 -20.50
N ALA A 33 -3.36 -5.63 -19.27
CA ALA A 33 -4.43 -5.17 -18.39
C ALA A 33 -4.44 -3.64 -18.47
N PRO A 34 -5.62 -2.99 -18.59
CA PRO A 34 -5.67 -1.54 -18.58
C PRO A 34 -4.86 -1.07 -17.38
N ARG A 35 -3.91 -0.16 -17.62
CA ARG A 35 -3.17 0.46 -16.51
C ARG A 35 -4.23 0.98 -15.54
N PRO A 36 -4.14 0.70 -14.23
CA PRO A 36 -5.07 1.27 -13.29
C PRO A 36 -5.08 2.78 -13.54
N VAL A 37 -6.28 3.34 -13.70
CA VAL A 37 -6.46 4.78 -13.78
C VAL A 37 -5.89 5.30 -12.47
N VAL A 38 -4.72 5.93 -12.55
CA VAL A 38 -4.01 6.47 -11.40
C VAL A 38 -4.92 7.56 -10.85
N ASP A 39 -5.52 7.29 -9.69
CA ASP A 39 -6.47 8.22 -9.06
C ASP A 39 -5.73 9.54 -8.78
N GLU A 40 -6.40 10.69 -8.87
CA GLU A 40 -5.78 11.98 -8.55
C GLU A 40 -5.21 11.99 -7.12
N ALA A 41 -5.78 11.19 -6.23
CA ALA A 41 -5.26 10.94 -4.89
C ALA A 41 -3.92 10.18 -4.88
N GLU A 42 -3.74 9.22 -5.80
CA GLU A 42 -2.48 8.50 -6.02
C GLU A 42 -1.41 9.45 -6.58
N VAL A 43 -1.80 10.35 -7.48
CA VAL A 43 -0.92 11.40 -8.05
C VAL A 43 -0.52 12.44 -6.99
N ARG A 44 -1.45 12.90 -6.15
CA ARG A 44 -1.17 13.87 -5.07
C ARG A 44 -0.37 13.26 -3.92
N GLY A 45 -0.61 11.99 -3.60
CA GLY A 45 0.21 11.25 -2.62
C GLY A 45 1.66 11.10 -3.06
N ALA A 46 1.91 11.07 -4.37
CA ALA A 46 3.22 10.93 -4.98
C ALA A 46 4.01 12.23 -5.16
N ASP A 47 3.40 13.42 -5.02
CA ASP A 47 4.10 14.70 -5.16
C ASP A 47 4.87 15.06 -3.87
N PRO A 48 6.22 14.99 -3.85
CA PRO A 48 7.01 15.26 -2.65
C PRO A 48 6.85 16.69 -2.12
N LEU A 49 6.52 17.66 -2.98
CA LEU A 49 6.33 19.05 -2.56
C LEU A 49 5.04 19.23 -1.76
N ALA A 50 4.04 18.38 -1.98
CA ALA A 50 2.81 18.39 -1.19
C ALA A 50 3.03 17.94 0.27
N TRP A 51 4.19 17.36 0.59
CA TRP A 51 4.50 16.79 1.91
C TRP A 51 5.39 17.67 2.78
N ALA A 52 6.11 18.63 2.20
CA ALA A 52 7.02 19.49 2.94
C ALA A 52 6.27 20.24 4.06
N GLY A 53 6.74 20.08 5.30
CA GLY A 53 6.15 20.71 6.49
C GLY A 53 4.89 20.03 7.03
N ARG A 54 4.36 18.99 6.37
CA ARG A 54 3.21 18.23 6.90
C ARG A 54 3.62 17.40 8.10
N SER A 55 2.69 17.22 9.02
CA SER A 55 2.88 16.53 10.28
C SER A 55 2.00 15.27 10.36
N VAL A 56 2.65 14.14 10.61
CA VAL A 56 2.00 12.83 10.74
C VAL A 56 2.02 12.36 12.18
N LEU A 57 0.85 12.03 12.72
CA LEU A 57 0.71 11.41 14.03
C LEU A 57 0.66 9.88 13.88
N PHE A 58 1.61 9.17 14.47
CA PHE A 58 1.54 7.72 14.65
C PHE A 58 0.84 7.40 15.98
N CYS A 59 -0.27 6.69 15.90
CA CYS A 59 -1.04 6.19 17.04
C CYS A 59 -0.83 4.68 17.18
N GLY A 60 -0.21 4.24 18.27
CA GLY A 60 0.12 2.85 18.53
C GLY A 60 1.58 2.51 18.27
N SER A 61 1.91 1.22 18.33
CA SER A 61 3.30 0.79 18.46
C SER A 61 4.10 0.69 17.15
N PHE A 62 3.46 0.42 16.00
CA PHE A 62 4.11 0.21 14.69
C PHE A 62 5.42 -0.58 14.77
N ARG A 63 5.43 -1.63 15.61
CA ARG A 63 6.64 -2.39 15.96
C ARG A 63 7.34 -2.87 14.69
N GLY A 64 8.62 -2.53 14.58
CA GLY A 64 9.49 -2.96 13.48
C GLY A 64 9.38 -2.15 12.18
N CYS A 65 8.37 -1.28 12.00
CA CYS A 65 8.21 -0.50 10.76
C CYS A 65 8.21 1.03 10.95
N ILE A 66 8.06 1.54 12.18
CA ILE A 66 8.04 3.00 12.43
C ILE A 66 9.32 3.72 11.98
N GLY A 67 10.47 3.07 12.10
CA GLY A 67 11.76 3.62 11.64
C GLY A 67 11.79 3.86 10.14
N GLU A 68 11.29 2.89 9.35
CA GLU A 68 11.22 3.03 7.89
C GLU A 68 10.23 4.13 7.49
N MET A 69 9.06 4.17 8.10
CA MET A 69 8.06 5.21 7.82
C MET A 69 8.57 6.61 8.14
N ARG A 70 9.34 6.77 9.24
CA ARG A 70 10.02 8.03 9.56
C ARG A 70 11.04 8.43 8.49
N ILE A 71 11.84 7.49 8.01
CA ILE A 71 12.78 7.73 6.91
C ILE A 71 12.01 8.17 5.65
N TRP A 72 10.90 7.52 5.34
CA TRP A 72 10.06 7.88 4.20
C TRP A 72 9.50 9.30 4.33
N LEU A 73 8.93 9.66 5.48
CA LEU A 73 8.40 11.00 5.73
C LEU A 73 9.49 12.08 5.68
N ASN A 74 10.63 11.84 6.34
CA ASN A 74 11.75 12.77 6.32
C ASN A 74 12.30 12.99 4.89
N SER A 75 12.29 11.95 4.05
CA SER A 75 12.75 12.05 2.65
C SER A 75 11.88 12.97 1.77
N VAL A 76 10.69 13.33 2.23
CA VAL A 76 9.78 14.28 1.56
C VAL A 76 9.53 15.56 2.39
N GLY A 77 10.35 15.79 3.42
CA GLY A 77 10.26 16.98 4.27
C GLY A 77 9.07 17.00 5.23
N ALA A 78 8.42 15.86 5.47
CA ALA A 78 7.34 15.73 6.45
C ALA A 78 7.90 15.42 7.84
N LEU A 79 7.18 15.87 8.87
CA LEU A 79 7.46 15.64 10.27
C LEU A 79 6.60 14.48 10.79
N SER A 80 7.08 13.81 11.83
CA SER A 80 6.32 12.76 12.49
C SER A 80 6.38 12.87 14.01
N SER A 81 5.28 12.56 14.68
CA SER A 81 5.20 12.33 16.12
C SER A 81 4.59 10.95 16.38
N SER A 82 4.95 10.31 17.49
CA SER A 82 4.36 9.02 17.89
C SER A 82 3.77 9.11 19.28
N VAL A 83 2.62 8.45 19.46
CA VAL A 83 1.93 8.29 20.74
C VAL A 83 1.44 6.87 20.90
N GLY A 84 1.40 6.41 22.16
CA GLY A 84 0.86 5.10 22.49
C GLY A 84 1.77 3.92 22.13
N GLU A 85 3.06 3.99 22.47
CA GLU A 85 3.94 2.81 22.34
C GLU A 85 3.56 1.69 23.33
N THR A 86 2.89 2.03 24.44
CA THR A 86 2.42 1.08 25.47
C THR A 86 0.92 1.17 25.73
N LEU A 87 0.37 2.39 25.86
CA LEU A 87 -1.06 2.65 26.04
C LEU A 87 -1.45 3.93 25.31
N MET A 88 -2.64 3.98 24.73
CA MET A 88 -3.16 5.14 24.01
C MET A 88 -3.53 6.28 24.98
N PRO A 89 -2.82 7.43 24.97
CA PRO A 89 -3.10 8.53 25.90
C PRO A 89 -4.21 9.42 25.34
N PHE A 90 -5.47 9.02 25.51
CA PHE A 90 -6.65 9.75 24.96
C PHE A 90 -6.63 11.24 25.29
N GLU A 91 -6.35 11.64 26.53
CA GLU A 91 -6.28 13.07 26.91
C GLU A 91 -5.23 13.87 26.13
N TRP A 92 -4.10 13.25 25.79
CA TRP A 92 -3.08 13.91 24.99
C TRP A 92 -3.58 14.10 23.56
N ILE A 93 -4.24 13.09 23.00
CA ILE A 93 -4.79 13.13 21.64
C ILE A 93 -5.87 14.19 21.55
N GLU A 94 -6.78 14.28 22.53
CA GLU A 94 -7.79 15.34 22.64
C GLU A 94 -7.19 16.74 22.55
N ARG A 95 -6.05 16.98 23.20
CA ARG A 95 -5.41 18.29 23.23
C ARG A 95 -4.59 18.62 21.98
N HIS A 96 -4.05 17.62 21.30
CA HIS A 96 -3.02 17.83 20.27
C HIS A 96 -3.38 17.33 18.88
N ALA A 97 -4.43 16.51 18.70
CA ALA A 97 -4.78 15.92 17.40
C ALA A 97 -4.99 16.97 16.30
N HIS A 98 -5.46 18.17 16.65
CA HIS A 98 -5.66 19.27 15.71
C HIS A 98 -4.36 19.88 15.15
N ALA A 99 -3.22 19.61 15.77
CA ALA A 99 -1.92 20.11 15.31
C ALA A 99 -1.33 19.23 14.19
N PHE A 100 -1.99 18.12 13.83
CA PHE A 100 -1.53 17.17 12.84
C PHE A 100 -2.31 17.25 11.53
N ASP A 101 -1.64 16.96 10.42
CA ASP A 101 -2.26 16.93 9.10
C ASP A 101 -2.89 15.57 8.77
N VAL A 102 -2.42 14.49 9.42
CA VAL A 102 -2.95 13.13 9.28
C VAL A 102 -2.58 12.28 10.50
N ALA A 103 -3.48 11.37 10.89
CA ALA A 103 -3.20 10.31 11.84
C ALA A 103 -3.06 8.95 11.14
N LEU A 104 -2.02 8.20 11.48
CA LEU A 104 -1.86 6.79 11.13
C LEU A 104 -2.03 5.95 12.39
N VAL A 105 -2.99 5.03 12.36
CA VAL A 105 -3.41 4.23 13.52
C VAL A 105 -2.98 2.78 13.31
N ASP A 106 -2.17 2.25 14.22
CA ASP A 106 -1.79 0.84 14.25
C ASP A 106 -2.92 0.03 14.90
N CYS A 107 -3.77 -0.58 14.08
CA CYS A 107 -4.90 -1.36 14.57
C CYS A 107 -4.46 -2.63 15.32
N ASP A 108 -3.26 -3.16 15.01
CA ASP A 108 -2.75 -4.35 15.69
C ASP A 108 -2.19 -4.04 17.09
N HIS A 109 -2.18 -2.75 17.48
CA HIS A 109 -1.83 -2.33 18.83
C HIS A 109 -2.99 -2.50 19.81
N PHE A 110 -4.22 -2.56 19.32
CA PHE A 110 -5.42 -2.74 20.14
C PHE A 110 -5.67 -4.24 20.40
N GLU A 111 -6.34 -4.54 21.52
CA GLU A 111 -6.59 -5.93 21.92
C GLU A 111 -7.63 -6.60 21.02
N ASP A 112 -8.64 -5.84 20.60
CA ASP A 112 -9.68 -6.30 19.69
C ASP A 112 -10.11 -5.24 18.66
N ALA A 113 -11.05 -5.63 17.79
CA ALA A 113 -11.55 -4.76 16.73
C ALA A 113 -12.52 -3.68 17.23
N ASP A 114 -13.20 -3.91 18.36
CA ASP A 114 -14.15 -2.95 18.91
C ASP A 114 -13.40 -1.75 19.50
N ASP A 115 -12.26 -1.98 20.15
CA ASP A 115 -11.34 -0.93 20.61
C ASP A 115 -10.85 -0.03 19.46
N VAL A 116 -10.57 -0.62 18.29
CA VAL A 116 -10.15 0.14 17.09
C VAL A 116 -11.30 1.04 16.59
N VAL A 117 -12.52 0.51 16.59
CA VAL A 117 -13.72 1.24 16.19
C VAL A 117 -13.97 2.40 17.17
N ASP A 118 -13.93 2.13 18.47
CA ASP A 118 -14.12 3.12 19.52
C ASP A 118 -13.08 4.23 19.46
N PHE A 119 -11.81 3.87 19.22
CA PHE A 119 -10.74 4.83 19.00
C PHE A 119 -10.99 5.70 17.77
N GLY A 120 -11.39 5.11 16.64
CA GLY A 120 -11.70 5.85 15.43
C GLY A 120 -12.90 6.79 15.59
N LEU A 121 -13.97 6.33 16.25
CA LEU A 121 -15.13 7.15 16.60
C LEU A 121 -14.75 8.30 17.54
N HIS A 122 -13.89 8.02 18.52
CA HIS A 122 -13.37 9.05 19.43
C HIS A 122 -12.57 10.10 18.67
N LEU A 123 -11.57 9.71 17.87
CA LEU A 123 -10.80 10.61 17.01
C LEU A 123 -11.72 11.48 16.13
N ARG A 124 -12.75 10.89 15.54
CA ARG A 124 -13.68 11.61 14.67
C ARG A 124 -14.51 12.65 15.42
N ARG A 125 -14.85 12.41 16.70
CA ARG A 125 -15.54 13.38 17.55
C ARG A 125 -14.64 14.57 17.90
N ILE A 126 -13.41 14.30 18.29
CA ILE A 126 -12.51 15.33 18.82
C ILE A 126 -11.84 16.13 17.69
N ALA A 127 -11.41 15.46 16.62
CA ALA A 127 -10.72 16.04 15.49
C ALA A 127 -11.42 15.65 14.19
N PRO A 128 -12.66 16.11 13.95
CA PRO A 128 -13.46 15.67 12.81
C PRO A 128 -12.75 15.90 11.48
N ARG A 129 -11.96 16.98 11.37
CA ARG A 129 -11.26 17.35 10.14
C ARG A 129 -9.96 16.57 9.88
N LEU A 130 -9.47 15.81 10.86
CA LEU A 130 -8.23 15.06 10.75
C LEU A 130 -8.44 13.84 9.83
N PRO A 131 -7.67 13.72 8.73
CA PRO A 131 -7.59 12.49 7.96
C PRO A 131 -7.04 11.35 8.81
N VAL A 132 -7.68 10.19 8.77
CA VAL A 132 -7.30 9.01 9.56
C VAL A 132 -7.02 7.83 8.63
N VAL A 133 -5.82 7.28 8.72
CA VAL A 133 -5.42 6.04 8.04
C VAL A 133 -5.32 4.94 9.09
N MET A 134 -6.06 3.85 8.90
CA MET A 134 -5.95 2.64 9.73
C MET A 134 -4.97 1.66 9.10
N ALA A 135 -4.09 1.05 9.88
CA ALA A 135 -3.09 0.10 9.42
C ALA A 135 -3.17 -1.20 10.21
N SER A 136 -3.43 -2.32 9.54
CA SER A 136 -3.57 -3.62 10.19
C SER A 136 -2.92 -4.76 9.42
N SER A 137 -2.40 -5.76 10.11
CA SER A 137 -1.94 -7.03 9.52
C SER A 137 -3.05 -8.07 9.37
N THR A 138 -4.33 -7.74 9.63
CA THR A 138 -5.45 -8.70 9.52
C THR A 138 -6.38 -8.41 8.33
N VAL A 139 -6.39 -7.19 7.80
CA VAL A 139 -7.24 -6.78 6.65
C VAL A 139 -6.79 -7.40 5.32
N ALA A 140 -7.70 -7.90 4.48
CA ALA A 140 -7.31 -8.68 3.29
C ALA A 140 -6.46 -7.92 2.26
N ARG A 141 -6.66 -6.60 2.13
CA ARG A 141 -5.97 -5.71 1.19
C ARG A 141 -6.05 -4.27 1.68
N ASN A 142 -5.31 -3.37 1.03
CA ASN A 142 -5.54 -1.93 1.16
C ASN A 142 -6.98 -1.62 0.72
N ASP A 143 -7.63 -0.73 1.47
CA ASP A 143 -9.00 -0.32 1.25
C ASP A 143 -9.05 1.20 1.29
N PHE A 144 -9.37 1.77 0.14
CA PHE A 144 -9.38 3.20 -0.16
C PHE A 144 -10.80 3.74 -0.32
N GLY A 145 -11.79 2.90 -0.03
CA GLY A 145 -13.20 3.27 -0.11
C GLY A 145 -13.65 4.15 1.05
N MET A 146 -14.92 4.55 0.99
CA MET A 146 -15.55 5.45 1.96
C MET A 146 -16.54 4.73 2.90
N GLU A 147 -16.67 3.41 2.80
CA GLU A 147 -17.58 2.61 3.61
C GLU A 147 -17.32 2.75 5.13
N ARG A 148 -16.06 2.98 5.53
CA ARG A 148 -15.64 3.11 6.93
C ARG A 148 -15.41 4.57 7.35
N ARG A 149 -15.95 5.55 6.61
CA ARG A 149 -15.76 6.99 6.87
C ARG A 149 -16.10 7.44 8.30
N ALA A 150 -16.97 6.70 9.00
CA ALA A 150 -17.27 6.93 10.41
C ALA A 150 -16.02 6.88 11.31
N ILE A 151 -15.02 6.06 10.95
CA ILE A 151 -13.83 5.80 11.78
C ILE A 151 -12.50 6.06 11.07
N CYS A 152 -12.44 5.95 9.74
CA CYS A 152 -11.21 6.19 8.97
C CYS A 152 -11.49 6.65 7.55
N ASP A 153 -10.48 7.24 6.91
CA ASP A 153 -10.56 7.73 5.52
C ASP A 153 -9.77 6.84 4.54
N ALA A 154 -8.90 5.94 5.04
CA ALA A 154 -8.26 4.87 4.28
C ALA A 154 -7.79 3.74 5.23
N THR A 155 -7.59 2.54 4.68
CA THR A 155 -7.02 1.39 5.38
C THR A 155 -5.83 0.82 4.62
N LEU A 156 -4.74 0.53 5.31
CA LEU A 156 -3.53 -0.11 4.79
C LEU A 156 -3.34 -1.50 5.40
N ARG A 157 -3.03 -2.48 4.54
CA ARG A 157 -2.60 -3.81 4.94
C ARG A 157 -1.10 -3.78 5.26
N LYS A 158 -0.73 -4.14 6.50
CA LYS A 158 0.65 -4.40 6.90
C LYS A 158 1.12 -5.81 6.48
N PRO A 159 2.41 -5.98 6.13
CA PRO A 159 3.37 -4.91 5.85
C PRO A 159 3.02 -4.18 4.53
N PHE A 160 3.35 -2.90 4.44
CA PHE A 160 3.14 -2.09 3.23
C PHE A 160 4.45 -1.46 2.74
N SER A 161 4.53 -1.20 1.44
CA SER A 161 5.67 -0.51 0.83
C SER A 161 5.61 1.00 1.03
N ARG A 162 6.72 1.69 0.77
CA ARG A 162 6.78 3.16 0.72
C ARG A 162 5.69 3.76 -0.18
N SER A 163 5.49 3.19 -1.38
CA SER A 163 4.46 3.67 -2.31
C SER A 163 3.06 3.48 -1.73
N ALA A 164 2.75 2.31 -1.18
CA ALA A 164 1.45 2.05 -0.57
C ALA A 164 1.18 3.01 0.61
N PHE A 165 2.19 3.33 1.42
CA PHE A 165 2.08 4.31 2.49
C PHE A 165 1.68 5.70 1.97
N PHE A 166 2.42 6.24 1.00
CA PHE A 166 2.16 7.58 0.45
C PHE A 166 0.81 7.67 -0.27
N ILE A 167 0.44 6.61 -1.01
CA ILE A 167 -0.87 6.50 -1.67
C ILE A 167 -1.98 6.47 -0.62
N GLY A 168 -1.87 5.61 0.39
CA GLY A 168 -2.90 5.48 1.43
C GLY A 168 -3.14 6.76 2.21
N VAL A 169 -2.08 7.50 2.55
CA VAL A 169 -2.23 8.81 3.17
C VAL A 169 -2.83 9.83 2.20
N GLY A 170 -2.36 9.89 0.95
CA GLY A 170 -2.90 10.81 -0.06
C GLY A 170 -4.41 10.61 -0.27
N VAL A 171 -4.84 9.35 -0.35
CA VAL A 171 -6.25 8.95 -0.41
C VAL A 171 -7.01 9.40 0.83
N ALA A 172 -6.51 9.13 2.04
CA ALA A 172 -7.20 9.55 3.27
C ALA A 172 -7.42 11.06 3.31
N MET A 173 -6.43 11.85 2.90
CA MET A 173 -6.55 13.30 2.84
C MET A 173 -7.59 13.75 1.80
N ALA A 174 -7.62 13.12 0.62
CA ALA A 174 -8.62 13.41 -0.41
C ALA A 174 -10.04 13.03 0.06
N ASN A 175 -10.20 11.84 0.62
CA ASN A 175 -11.48 11.34 1.15
C ASN A 175 -12.03 12.27 2.24
N ARG A 176 -11.17 12.73 3.17
CA ARG A 176 -11.56 13.68 4.22
C ARG A 176 -11.90 15.07 3.66
N ALA A 177 -11.18 15.55 2.65
CA ALA A 177 -11.49 16.82 2.01
C ALA A 177 -12.85 16.78 1.29
N ASN A 178 -13.11 15.72 0.53
CA ASN A 178 -14.38 15.48 -0.15
C ASN A 178 -15.53 15.38 0.85
N ALA A 179 -15.29 14.65 1.95
CA ALA A 179 -16.22 14.51 3.05
C ALA A 179 -16.71 15.85 3.61
N LEU A 180 -15.77 16.74 3.92
CA LEU A 180 -16.05 18.08 4.45
C LEU A 180 -16.70 19.00 3.40
N ALA A 181 -16.44 18.79 2.11
CA ALA A 181 -17.07 19.56 1.04
C ALA A 181 -18.55 19.21 0.92
N THR A 182 -18.93 17.93 1.01
CA THR A 182 -20.34 17.49 0.98
C THR A 182 -21.14 18.01 2.18
N GLU A 183 -20.53 18.01 3.37
CA GLU A 183 -21.18 18.49 4.62
C GLU A 183 -21.49 19.99 4.60
N LYS A 184 -20.83 20.79 3.76
CA LYS A 184 -21.12 22.24 3.62
C LYS A 184 -22.29 22.55 2.69
N VAL A 185 -22.71 21.58 1.88
CA VAL A 185 -23.77 21.74 0.87
C VAL A 185 -25.12 21.23 1.39
N ALA A 186 -25.11 20.41 2.44
CA ALA A 186 -26.28 19.89 3.13
C ALA A 186 -26.73 20.84 4.25
#